data_AF-A0A6B0SSX9-F1
#
_entry.id   AF-A0A6B0SSX9-F1
#
_cell.length_a   1.000
_cell.length_b   1.000
_cell.length_c   1.000
_cell.angle_alpha   90.00
_cell.angle_beta   90.00
_cell.angle_gamma   90.00
#
_symmetry.space_group_name_H-M   'P 1'
#
loop_
_entity.id
_entity.type
_entity.pdbx_description
1 polymer ?
#
loop_
_entity_poly.entity_id
_entity_poly.type
_entity_poly.pdbx_seq_one_letter_code
_entity_poly.pdbx_strand_id
1 'polypeptide(L)' 'MQAESTVEFVEKWQMGAVLLLSSAFVGFLTGSALGRGFPSDLGLPGFVGGATLTFLALSSLLYGR' A
#
# COMPACT_ATOMS: atom_id res chain seq x y z
N MET A 1 11.84 -24.57 -17.83
CA MET A 1 11.25 -23.85 -16.69
C MET A 1 12.10 -24.21 -15.48
N GLN A 2 13.00 -23.32 -15.04
CA GLN A 2 13.70 -23.54 -13.75
C GLN A 2 12.63 -23.51 -12.65
N ALA A 3 12.64 -24.50 -11.76
CA ALA A 3 11.77 -24.47 -10.60
C ALA A 3 12.14 -23.24 -9.76
N GLU A 4 11.17 -22.38 -9.52
CA GLU A 4 11.32 -21.25 -8.62
C GLU A 4 11.75 -21.78 -7.25
N SER A 5 12.85 -21.25 -6.72
CA SER A 5 13.29 -21.68 -5.40
C SER A 5 12.29 -21.22 -4.34
N THR A 6 12.13 -21.97 -3.25
CA THR A 6 11.27 -21.54 -2.12
C THR A 6 11.64 -20.14 -1.63
N VAL A 7 12.92 -19.75 -1.75
CA VAL A 7 13.41 -18.42 -1.38
C VAL A 7 12.85 -17.34 -2.30
N GLU A 8 12.93 -17.51 -3.62
CA GLU A 8 12.37 -16.55 -4.58
C GLU A 8 10.87 -16.34 -4.40
N PHE A 9 10.14 -17.43 -4.11
CA PHE A 9 8.70 -17.35 -3.83
C PHE A 9 8.43 -16.51 -2.57
N VAL A 10 9.17 -16.77 -1.49
CA VAL A 10 9.05 -16.02 -0.23
C VAL A 10 9.39 -14.56 -0.43
N GLU A 11 10.45 -14.23 -1.17
CA GLU A 11 10.84 -12.85 -1.45
C GLU A 11 9.75 -12.09 -2.23
N LYS A 12 9.16 -12.71 -3.26
CA LYS A 12 8.03 -12.10 -3.99
C LYS A 12 6.83 -11.87 -3.09
N TRP A 13 6.51 -12.83 -2.22
CA TRP A 13 5.41 -12.69 -1.27
C TRP A 13 5.67 -11.58 -0.25
N GLN A 14 6.90 -11.51 0.29
CA GLN A 14 7.30 -10.47 1.23
C GLN A 14 7.22 -9.07 0.60
N MET A 15 7.66 -8.91 -0.66
CA MET A 15 7.49 -7.63 -1.36
C MET A 15 6.01 -7.25 -1.51
N GLY A 16 5.14 -8.20 -1.87
CA GLY A 16 3.71 -7.97 -1.95
C GLY A 16 3.10 -7.58 -0.60
N ALA A 17 3.50 -8.26 0.48
CA ALA A 17 3.06 -7.96 1.84
C ALA A 17 3.51 -6.56 2.29
N VAL A 18 4.78 -6.21 2.06
CA VAL A 18 5.32 -4.88 2.38
C VAL A 18 4.60 -3.79 1.60
N LEU A 19 4.31 -4.01 0.31
CA LEU A 19 3.57 -3.08 -0.53
C LEU A 19 2.17 -2.80 0.05
N LEU A 20 1.41 -3.86 0.37
CA LEU A 20 0.06 -3.74 0.91
C LEU A 20 0.05 -3.09 2.29
N LEU A 21 0.95 -3.50 3.18
CA LEU A 21 1.06 -2.95 4.53
C LEU A 21 1.47 -1.47 4.51
N SER A 22 2.44 -1.10 3.66
CA SER A 22 2.87 0.30 3.52
C SER A 22 1.74 1.17 2.98
N SER A 23 0.99 0.67 2.01
CA SER A 23 -0.16 1.36 1.43
C SER A 23 -1.27 1.56 2.45
N ALA A 24 -1.63 0.51 3.19
CA ALA A 24 -2.62 0.59 4.26
C ALA A 24 -2.18 1.55 5.38
N PHE A 25 -0.89 1.55 5.73
CA PHE A 25 -0.33 2.44 6.74
C PHE A 25 -0.43 3.91 6.32
N VAL A 26 -0.02 4.25 5.10
CA VAL A 26 -0.13 5.63 4.60
C VAL A 26 -1.59 6.06 4.44
N GLY A 27 -2.46 5.17 3.97
CA GLY A 27 -3.91 5.39 3.97
C GLY A 27 -4.42 5.70 5.37
N PHE A 28 -4.02 4.91 6.37
CA PHE A 28 -4.43 5.13 7.76
C PHE A 28 -3.98 6.49 8.29
N LEU A 29 -2.74 6.89 8.02
CA LEU A 29 -2.23 8.20 8.41
C LEU A 29 -3.03 9.33 7.74
N THR A 30 -3.28 9.19 6.43
CA THR A 30 -4.05 10.17 5.64
C THR A 30 -5.48 10.30 6.15
N GLY A 31 -6.19 9.18 6.33
CA GLY A 31 -7.55 9.15 6.83
C GLY A 31 -7.66 9.68 8.27
N SER A 32 -6.69 9.34 9.13
CA SER A 32 -6.65 9.86 10.50
C SER A 32 -6.38 11.36 10.57
N ALA A 33 -5.51 11.88 9.70
CA ALA A 33 -5.23 13.31 9.62
C ALA A 33 -6.47 14.08 9.13
N LEU A 34 -7.13 13.59 8.09
CA LEU A 34 -8.30 14.23 7.51
C LEU A 34 -9.53 14.16 8.44
N GLY A 35 -9.77 13.01 9.08
CA GLY A 35 -10.89 12.82 10.01
C GLY A 35 -10.79 13.65 11.30
N ARG A 36 -9.60 14.15 11.65
CA ARG A 36 -9.40 15.06 12.80
C ARG A 36 -9.49 16.54 12.44
N GLY A 37 -9.17 16.91 11.19
CA GLY A 37 -9.04 18.32 10.77
C GLY A 37 -10.19 18.85 9.90
N PHE A 38 -11.03 17.98 9.34
CA PHE A 38 -12.08 18.31 8.39
C PHE A 38 -13.41 17.65 8.79
N PRO A 39 -14.54 17.93 8.10
CA PRO A 39 -15.78 17.19 8.30
C PRO A 39 -15.53 15.69 8.36
N SER A 40 -16.16 15.01 9.32
CA SER A 40 -15.97 13.59 9.66
C SER A 40 -15.99 12.66 8.45
N ASP A 41 -16.69 13.08 7.39
CA ASP A 41 -16.95 12.29 6.19
C ASP A 41 -15.71 12.12 5.29
N LEU A 42 -14.64 12.90 5.51
CA LEU A 42 -13.41 12.81 4.71
C LEU A 42 -12.39 11.80 5.21
N GLY A 43 -12.57 11.23 6.41
CA GLY A 43 -11.61 10.26 6.96
C GLY A 43 -11.54 8.97 6.13
N LEU A 44 -12.68 8.40 5.76
CA LEU A 44 -12.77 7.14 5.02
C LEU A 44 -12.36 7.30 3.54
N PRO A 45 -12.81 8.32 2.80
CA PRO A 45 -12.28 8.66 1.47
C PRO A 45 -10.78 8.96 1.50
N GLY A 46 -10.31 9.66 2.54
CA GLY A 46 -8.89 9.94 2.76
C GLY A 46 -8.05 8.69 2.94
N PHE A 47 -8.56 7.71 3.69
CA PHE A 47 -7.93 6.40 3.82
C PHE A 47 -7.82 5.67 2.48
N VAL A 48 -8.94 5.51 1.78
CA VAL A 48 -9.00 4.79 0.51
C VAL A 48 -8.13 5.47 -0.55
N GLY A 49 -8.23 6.79 -0.67
CA GLY A 49 -7.44 7.59 -1.60
C GLY A 49 -5.94 7.52 -1.30
N GLY A 50 -5.55 7.74 -0.04
CA GLY A 50 -4.15 7.66 0.40
C GLY A 50 -3.56 6.28 0.16
N ALA A 51 -4.26 5.22 0.55
CA ALA A 51 -3.80 3.84 0.33
C ALA A 51 -3.67 3.51 -1.16
N THR A 52 -4.64 3.91 -1.98
CA THR A 52 -4.62 3.65 -3.43
C THR A 52 -3.46 4.38 -4.12
N LEU A 53 -3.25 5.65 -3.80
CA LEU A 53 -2.15 6.43 -4.38
C LEU A 53 -0.79 5.88 -3.97
N THR A 54 -0.61 5.51 -2.69
CA THR A 54 0.62 4.88 -2.23
C THR A 54 0.84 3.53 -2.88
N PHE A 55 -0.20 2.71 -3.01
CA PHE A 55 -0.11 1.42 -3.70
C PHE A 55 0.33 1.60 -5.15
N LEU A 56 -0.27 2.52 -5.88
CA LEU A 56 0.10 2.79 -7.27
C LEU A 56 1.55 3.28 -7.37
N ALA A 57 1.95 4.24 -6.54
CA ALA A 57 3.31 4.78 -6.54
C ALA A 57 4.36 3.69 -6.24
N LEU A 58 4.16 2.91 -5.18
CA LEU A 58 5.07 1.83 -4.80
C LEU A 58 5.03 0.67 -5.78
N SER A 59 3.86 0.31 -6.31
CA SER A 59 3.73 -0.73 -7.33
C SER A 59 4.47 -0.35 -8.61
N SER A 60 4.38 0.91 -9.05
CA SER A 60 5.15 1.40 -10.19
C SER A 60 6.66 1.38 -9.94
N LEU A 61 7.11 1.66 -8.72
CA LEU A 61 8.53 1.61 -8.36
C LEU A 61 9.07 0.17 -8.26
N LEU A 62 8.30 -0.74 -7.67
CA LEU A 62 8.74 -2.12 -7.39
C LEU A 62 8.53 -3.07 -8.57
N TYR A 63 7.46 -2.87 -9.35
CA TYR A 63 7.03 -3.80 -10.41
C TYR A 63 6.93 -3.14 -11.80
N GLY A 64 7.05 -1.83 -11.93
CA GLY A 64 6.86 -1.10 -13.20
C GLY A 64 8.02 -1.16 -14.19
N ARG A 65 8.77 -2.27 -14.22
CA ARG A 65 9.88 -2.49 -15.17
C ARG A 65 9.42 -3.26 -16.40
#